data_AF-A0A2V9R5K9-F1
#
_entry.id   AF-A0A2V9R5K9-F1
#
_cell.length_a   1.000
_cell.length_b   1.000
_cell.length_c   1.000
_cell.angle_alpha   90.00
_cell.angle_beta   90.00
_cell.angle_gamma   90.00
#
_symmetry.space_group_name_H-M   'P 1'
#
loop_
_entity.id
_entity.type
_entity.pdbx_description
1 polymer ?
#
loop_
_entity_poly.entity_id
_entity_poly.type
_entity_poly.pdbx_seq_one_letter_code
_entity_poly.pdbx_strand_id
1 'polypeptide(L)'
;SHLGFYFAFQVLPTVIFIAAFFAVLYHYGVMQFIIRQLARVMTRFMGASGAESLNVAASIFMGQTEAPLTIRPFLPDLTRSELMTVMTSGMAHVSGGIMAAYIAFGIEPKHLLSAVIMTAPGTILMAKMLVPETEQPKTAGQVVMSADEEEKEKQENLLGAIARGTTDGLNLALNIAAMLISFLALIALLNGILGGLHGWLAAHGMPYFPSSLERIFGTVFAPIAWVIGVPWKDCGIVGNLLGTRMALNELVAFSLLGPQRAVLDPRSFTIATFALCGFANLSSIGIQIGGIGALAPNKKRELASLGVRAMMAGTMANLISASIAGMLL
;
A
#
# COMPACT_ATOMS: atom_id res chain seq x y z
N SER A 1 15.82 17.52 -16.10
CA SER A 1 16.14 16.66 -17.26
C SER A 1 14.83 16.30 -17.96
N HIS A 2 14.75 16.44 -19.28
CA HIS A 2 13.53 16.38 -20.12
C HIS A 2 12.96 14.97 -20.38
N LEU A 3 13.36 13.99 -19.57
CA LEU A 3 12.88 12.62 -19.65
C LEU A 3 11.79 12.48 -18.58
N GLY A 4 10.56 12.16 -18.98
CA GLY A 4 9.41 12.04 -18.08
C GLY A 4 9.59 11.01 -16.94
N PHE A 5 8.54 10.73 -16.18
CA PHE A 5 8.60 9.72 -15.11
C PHE A 5 8.65 8.31 -15.72
N TYR A 6 9.75 7.58 -15.51
CA TYR A 6 9.92 6.20 -15.98
C TYR A 6 9.98 5.26 -14.79
N PHE A 7 8.83 4.63 -14.50
CA PHE A 7 8.68 3.73 -13.35
C PHE A 7 9.81 2.69 -13.24
N ALA A 8 10.15 2.03 -14.36
CA ALA A 8 11.14 0.96 -14.39
C ALA A 8 12.57 1.41 -14.00
N PHE A 9 12.93 2.67 -14.28
CA PHE A 9 14.29 3.18 -14.05
C PHE A 9 14.40 4.11 -12.82
N GLN A 10 13.27 4.54 -12.26
CA GLN A 10 13.24 5.42 -11.10
C GLN A 10 12.73 4.72 -9.84
N VAL A 11 11.78 3.79 -9.97
CA VAL A 11 11.18 3.08 -8.83
C VAL A 11 11.89 1.76 -8.55
N LEU A 12 12.08 0.91 -9.56
CA LEU A 12 12.66 -0.43 -9.37
C LEU A 12 14.10 -0.41 -8.80
N PRO A 13 15.03 0.48 -9.23
CA PRO A 13 16.35 0.54 -8.63
C PRO A 13 16.33 0.95 -7.16
N THR A 14 15.36 1.78 -6.76
CA THR A 14 15.15 2.17 -5.37
C THR A 14 14.83 0.96 -4.50
N VAL A 15 14.01 0.02 -5.00
CA VAL A 15 13.71 -1.24 -4.29
C VAL A 15 14.97 -2.06 -4.03
N ILE A 16 15.87 -2.14 -5.03
CA ILE A 16 17.16 -2.87 -4.90
C ILE A 16 18.05 -2.21 -3.84
N PHE A 17 18.21 -0.89 -3.92
CA PHE A 17 19.01 -0.12 -2.97
C PHE A 17 18.46 -0.25 -1.54
N ILE A 18 17.15 -0.11 -1.38
CA ILE A 18 16.50 -0.19 -0.07
C ILE A 18 16.67 -1.59 0.53
N ALA A 19 16.51 -2.66 -0.26
CA ALA A 19 16.75 -4.02 0.22
C ALA A 19 18.20 -4.25 0.68
N ALA A 20 19.18 -3.73 -0.06
CA ALA A 20 20.60 -3.76 0.33
C ALA A 20 20.86 -2.95 1.61
N PHE A 21 20.28 -1.75 1.71
CA PHE A 21 20.41 -0.88 2.88
C PHE A 21 19.81 -1.53 4.14
N PHE A 22 18.64 -2.15 4.05
CA PHE A 22 18.06 -2.87 5.18
C PHE A 22 18.89 -4.07 5.59
N ALA A 23 19.45 -4.83 4.66
CA ALA A 23 20.36 -5.91 4.99
C ALA A 23 21.58 -5.43 5.81
N VAL A 24 22.09 -4.22 5.53
CA VAL A 24 23.13 -3.57 6.35
C VAL A 24 22.61 -3.22 7.76
N LEU A 25 21.42 -2.65 7.87
CA LEU A 25 20.84 -2.30 9.16
C LEU A 25 20.55 -3.54 10.04
N TYR A 26 20.19 -4.66 9.41
CA TYR A 26 20.06 -5.97 10.07
C TYR A 26 21.40 -6.50 10.56
N HIS A 27 22.42 -6.45 9.70
CA HIS A 27 23.78 -6.86 10.04
C HIS A 27 24.32 -6.10 11.27
N TYR A 28 24.03 -4.80 11.37
CA TYR A 28 24.46 -3.97 12.50
C TYR A 28 23.54 -4.01 13.74
N GLY A 29 22.43 -4.75 13.73
CA GLY A 29 21.53 -4.80 14.89
C GLY A 29 20.57 -3.61 15.03
N VAL A 30 20.62 -2.63 14.11
CA VAL A 30 19.84 -1.38 14.18
C VAL A 30 18.36 -1.66 14.00
N MET A 31 18.01 -2.51 13.02
CA MET A 31 16.62 -2.89 12.82
C MET A 31 16.06 -3.52 14.08
N GLN A 32 16.73 -4.53 14.62
CA GLN A 32 16.33 -5.27 15.82
C GLN A 32 16.08 -4.35 17.03
N PHE A 33 16.78 -3.21 17.13
CA PHE A 33 16.49 -2.19 18.13
C PHE A 33 15.17 -1.45 17.83
N ILE A 34 15.00 -0.96 16.60
CA ILE A 34 13.76 -0.29 16.14
C ILE A 34 12.54 -1.23 16.28
N ILE A 35 12.66 -2.50 15.88
CA ILE A 35 11.63 -3.55 16.05
C ILE A 35 11.17 -3.61 17.49
N ARG A 36 12.11 -3.71 18.44
CA ARG A 36 11.80 -3.87 19.86
C ARG A 36 11.06 -2.66 20.44
N GLN A 37 11.42 -1.44 20.02
CA GLN A 37 10.76 -0.23 20.54
C GLN A 37 9.35 -0.08 19.97
N LEU A 38 9.17 -0.26 18.66
CA LEU A 38 7.88 -0.10 18.01
C LEU A 38 6.90 -1.22 18.39
N ALA A 39 7.38 -2.46 18.48
CA ALA A 39 6.61 -3.58 19.00
C ALA A 39 6.15 -3.28 20.44
N ARG A 40 7.01 -2.75 21.31
CA ARG A 40 6.61 -2.41 22.69
C ARG A 40 5.49 -1.37 22.72
N VAL A 41 5.54 -0.34 21.89
CA VAL A 41 4.49 0.68 21.81
C VAL A 41 3.19 0.06 21.29
N MET A 42 3.24 -0.59 20.14
CA MET A 42 2.05 -1.13 19.48
C MET A 42 1.42 -2.29 20.26
N THR A 43 2.19 -3.24 20.81
CA THR A 43 1.66 -4.30 21.67
C THR A 43 1.01 -3.73 22.93
N ARG A 44 1.57 -2.66 23.52
CA ARG A 44 1.01 -2.02 24.72
C ARG A 44 -0.33 -1.34 24.45
N PHE A 45 -0.47 -0.66 23.31
CA PHE A 45 -1.67 0.13 23.02
C PHE A 45 -2.73 -0.61 22.21
N MET A 46 -2.32 -1.53 21.32
CA MET A 46 -3.18 -2.16 20.32
C MET A 46 -3.31 -3.68 20.53
N GLY A 47 -2.48 -4.30 21.38
CA GLY A 47 -2.46 -5.76 21.57
C GLY A 47 -1.97 -6.55 20.35
N ALA A 48 -1.42 -5.88 19.34
CA ALA A 48 -0.89 -6.50 18.12
C ALA A 48 0.45 -7.20 18.35
N SER A 49 0.76 -8.19 17.50
CA SER A 49 2.02 -8.93 17.57
C SER A 49 3.22 -8.06 17.18
N GLY A 50 4.43 -8.48 17.56
CA GLY A 50 5.64 -7.70 17.28
C GLY A 50 5.93 -7.54 15.78
N ALA A 51 5.77 -8.61 14.99
CA ALA A 51 6.03 -8.58 13.56
C ALA A 51 5.06 -7.67 12.79
N GLU A 52 3.75 -7.84 12.99
CA GLU A 52 2.77 -7.01 12.26
C GLU A 52 2.86 -5.53 12.66
N SER A 53 3.12 -5.26 13.94
CA SER A 53 3.30 -3.91 14.47
C SER A 53 4.49 -3.19 13.86
N LEU A 54 5.61 -3.90 13.74
CA LEU A 54 6.79 -3.36 13.08
C LEU A 54 6.50 -3.10 11.61
N ASN A 55 5.89 -4.05 10.90
CA ASN A 55 5.63 -3.87 9.48
C ASN A 55 4.73 -2.67 9.22
N VAL A 56 3.70 -2.44 10.07
CA VAL A 56 2.86 -1.24 10.02
C VAL A 56 3.70 0.02 10.22
N ALA A 57 4.57 0.04 11.24
CA ALA A 57 5.39 1.20 11.51
C ALA A 57 6.47 1.45 10.43
N ALA A 58 7.04 0.40 9.86
CA ALA A 58 7.94 0.48 8.71
C ALA A 58 7.22 1.03 7.47
N SER A 59 5.97 0.61 7.24
CA SER A 59 5.17 1.06 6.09
C SER A 59 4.80 2.54 6.11
N ILE A 60 4.99 3.25 7.23
CA ILE A 60 4.89 4.72 7.29
C ILE A 60 5.97 5.38 6.41
N PHE A 61 7.13 4.75 6.27
CA PHE A 61 8.27 5.32 5.53
C PHE A 61 8.56 4.55 4.25
N MET A 62 8.30 3.23 4.26
CA MET A 62 8.69 2.28 3.23
C MET A 62 7.50 1.85 2.38
N GLY A 63 7.80 1.41 1.15
CA GLY A 63 6.78 0.88 0.26
C GLY A 63 6.26 -0.50 0.66
N GLN A 64 5.16 -0.91 0.03
CA GLN A 64 4.47 -2.18 0.29
C GLN A 64 5.33 -3.46 0.12
N THR A 65 6.44 -3.36 -0.61
CA THR A 65 7.38 -4.46 -0.82
C THR A 65 8.65 -4.35 0.03
N GLU A 66 8.91 -3.16 0.57
CA GLU A 66 10.10 -2.87 1.37
C GLU A 66 9.81 -3.10 2.85
N ALA A 67 8.65 -2.67 3.34
CA ALA A 67 8.26 -2.87 4.74
C ALA A 67 8.32 -4.34 5.18
N PRO A 68 7.86 -5.33 4.37
CA PRO A 68 7.96 -6.76 4.76
C PRO A 68 9.39 -7.28 4.90
N LEU A 69 10.40 -6.63 4.31
CA LEU A 69 11.81 -7.00 4.53
C LEU A 69 12.20 -6.82 5.99
N THR A 70 11.55 -5.88 6.70
CA THR A 70 11.76 -5.62 8.14
C THR A 70 11.20 -6.73 9.04
N ILE A 71 10.51 -7.72 8.47
CA ILE A 71 10.05 -8.90 9.20
C ILE A 71 10.33 -10.19 8.44
N ARG A 72 11.27 -10.16 7.48
CA ARG A 72 11.56 -11.30 6.61
C ARG A 72 11.72 -12.63 7.36
N PRO A 73 12.47 -12.72 8.48
CA PRO A 73 12.63 -13.97 9.23
C PRO A 73 11.29 -14.54 9.73
N PHE A 74 10.33 -13.68 10.04
CA PHE A 74 9.03 -14.06 10.60
C PHE A 74 7.96 -14.32 9.54
N LEU A 75 8.11 -13.82 8.32
CA LEU A 75 7.10 -13.92 7.25
C LEU A 75 6.60 -15.36 6.99
N PRO A 76 7.46 -16.40 6.95
CA PRO A 76 7.00 -17.77 6.71
C PRO A 76 6.08 -18.32 7.79
N ASP A 77 6.16 -17.75 9.01
CA ASP A 77 5.52 -18.24 10.22
C ASP A 77 4.34 -17.38 10.69
N LEU A 78 4.04 -16.27 10.00
CA LEU A 78 2.92 -15.40 10.36
C LEU A 78 1.59 -16.16 10.33
N THR A 79 0.74 -15.86 11.30
CA THR A 79 -0.66 -16.31 11.27
C THR A 79 -1.41 -15.66 10.10
N ARG A 80 -2.59 -16.18 9.78
CA ARG A 80 -3.42 -15.59 8.72
C ARG A 80 -3.80 -14.13 9.01
N SER A 81 -4.02 -13.78 10.28
CA SER A 81 -4.39 -12.43 10.69
C SER A 81 -3.19 -11.49 10.67
N GLU A 82 -2.01 -11.92 11.14
CA GLU A 82 -0.77 -11.14 10.99
C GLU A 82 -0.46 -10.86 9.51
N LEU A 83 -0.61 -11.87 8.64
CA LEU A 83 -0.41 -11.70 7.20
C LEU A 83 -1.41 -10.70 6.60
N MET A 84 -2.67 -10.74 7.04
CA MET A 84 -3.68 -9.76 6.64
C MET A 84 -3.26 -8.34 7.04
N THR A 85 -2.75 -8.13 8.26
CA THR A 85 -2.24 -6.83 8.72
C THR A 85 -1.07 -6.36 7.87
N VAL A 86 -0.10 -7.24 7.58
CA VAL A 86 1.06 -6.93 6.75
C VAL A 86 0.64 -6.49 5.34
N MET A 87 -0.29 -7.23 4.72
CA MET A 87 -0.79 -6.87 3.40
C MET A 87 -1.58 -5.55 3.41
N THR A 88 -2.44 -5.38 4.42
CA THR A 88 -3.25 -4.18 4.60
C THR A 88 -2.35 -2.96 4.78
N SER A 89 -1.30 -3.04 5.59
CA SER A 89 -0.41 -1.91 5.86
C SER A 89 0.36 -1.49 4.62
N GLY A 90 0.82 -2.45 3.82
CA GLY A 90 1.45 -2.16 2.53
C GLY A 90 0.52 -1.40 1.59
N MET A 91 -0.77 -1.75 1.54
CA MET A 91 -1.75 -1.05 0.69
C MET A 91 -2.29 0.25 1.30
N ALA A 92 -2.29 0.38 2.62
CA ALA A 92 -2.84 1.56 3.30
C ALA A 92 -1.88 2.75 3.25
N HIS A 93 -0.57 2.52 3.18
CA HIS A 93 0.42 3.59 3.21
C HIS A 93 1.00 3.87 1.82
N VAL A 94 1.78 4.95 1.72
CA VAL A 94 2.63 5.29 0.56
C VAL A 94 4.09 5.35 0.98
N SER A 95 4.99 5.08 0.06
CA SER A 95 6.44 5.23 0.28
C SER A 95 6.82 6.72 0.32
N GLY A 96 7.76 7.08 1.20
CA GLY A 96 8.37 8.40 1.18
C GLY A 96 9.00 8.75 -0.18
N GLY A 97 9.49 7.76 -0.92
CA GLY A 97 10.14 7.95 -2.22
C GLY A 97 9.22 8.50 -3.32
N ILE A 98 7.92 8.16 -3.28
CA ILE A 98 6.94 8.63 -4.28
C ILE A 98 6.20 9.90 -3.81
N MET A 99 6.32 10.26 -2.54
CA MET A 99 5.67 11.43 -1.95
C MET A 99 6.09 12.74 -2.64
N ALA A 100 7.36 12.82 -3.07
CA ALA A 100 7.86 13.96 -3.85
C ALA A 100 7.09 14.16 -5.16
N ALA A 101 6.65 13.09 -5.82
CA ALA A 101 5.85 13.19 -7.04
C ALA A 101 4.47 13.78 -6.75
N TYR A 102 3.82 13.36 -5.65
CA TYR A 102 2.52 13.92 -5.25
C TYR A 102 2.65 15.41 -4.90
N ILE A 103 3.72 15.81 -4.23
CA ILE A 103 4.00 17.23 -3.92
C ILE A 103 4.20 18.03 -5.21
N ALA A 104 4.89 17.46 -6.20
CA ALA A 104 5.05 18.08 -7.51
C ALA A 104 3.73 18.26 -8.27
N PHE A 105 2.70 17.45 -7.98
CA PHE A 105 1.34 17.64 -8.48
C PHE A 105 0.54 18.72 -7.71
N GLY A 106 1.15 19.42 -6.76
CA GLY A 106 0.51 20.52 -6.01
C GLY A 106 -0.19 20.08 -4.73
N ILE A 107 0.09 18.87 -4.25
CA ILE A 107 -0.41 18.35 -2.96
C ILE A 107 0.47 18.87 -1.82
N GLU A 108 -0.15 19.29 -0.72
CA GLU A 108 0.60 19.84 0.40
C GLU A 108 1.32 18.74 1.19
N PRO A 109 2.65 18.86 1.41
CA PRO A 109 3.44 17.86 2.14
C PRO A 109 2.89 17.59 3.55
N LYS A 110 2.38 18.63 4.21
CA LYS A 110 1.80 18.53 5.56
C LYS A 110 0.63 17.52 5.60
N HIS A 111 -0.22 17.53 4.59
CA HIS A 111 -1.39 16.65 4.53
C HIS A 111 -0.98 15.21 4.20
N LEU A 112 0.00 15.02 3.31
CA LEU A 112 0.53 13.69 3.01
C LEU A 112 1.18 13.05 4.24
N LEU A 113 2.07 13.78 4.93
CA LEU A 113 2.74 13.27 6.13
C LEU A 113 1.75 12.94 7.25
N SER A 114 0.76 13.83 7.49
CA SER A 114 -0.30 13.55 8.46
C SER A 114 -1.13 12.32 8.07
N ALA A 115 -1.53 12.18 6.81
CA ALA A 115 -2.33 11.06 6.35
C ALA A 115 -1.64 9.72 6.56
N VAL A 116 -0.35 9.62 6.23
CA VAL A 116 0.42 8.38 6.39
C VAL A 116 0.54 7.99 7.86
N ILE A 117 0.84 8.93 8.76
CA ILE A 117 0.96 8.64 10.20
C ILE A 117 -0.40 8.23 10.80
N MET A 118 -1.48 8.94 10.45
CA MET A 118 -2.83 8.65 10.97
C MET A 118 -3.38 7.31 10.47
N THR A 119 -2.94 6.84 9.31
CA THR A 119 -3.42 5.60 8.71
C THR A 119 -2.84 4.35 9.39
N ALA A 120 -1.72 4.46 10.10
CA ALA A 120 -1.10 3.33 10.80
C ALA A 120 -2.03 2.63 11.82
N PRO A 121 -2.66 3.33 12.79
CA PRO A 121 -3.64 2.70 13.68
C PRO A 121 -4.90 2.24 12.93
N GLY A 122 -5.37 3.00 11.94
CA GLY A 122 -6.54 2.64 11.11
C GLY A 122 -6.32 1.34 10.33
N THR A 123 -5.08 1.09 9.91
CA THR A 123 -4.67 -0.14 9.22
C THR A 123 -4.87 -1.36 10.11
N ILE A 124 -4.34 -1.32 11.33
CA ILE A 124 -4.46 -2.45 12.27
C ILE A 124 -5.92 -2.66 12.63
N LEU A 125 -6.66 -1.57 12.89
CA LEU A 125 -8.10 -1.64 13.16
C LEU A 125 -8.84 -2.38 12.04
N MET A 126 -8.68 -1.93 10.79
CA MET A 126 -9.40 -2.53 9.67
C MET A 126 -8.94 -3.95 9.35
N ALA A 127 -7.64 -4.24 9.45
CA ALA A 127 -7.11 -5.58 9.25
C ALA A 127 -7.70 -6.57 10.27
N LYS A 128 -7.68 -6.21 11.57
CA LYS A 128 -8.19 -7.06 12.65
C LYS A 128 -9.70 -7.17 12.67
N MET A 129 -10.44 -6.15 12.22
CA MET A 129 -11.89 -6.25 12.03
C MET A 129 -12.27 -7.25 10.93
N LEU A 130 -11.52 -7.28 9.81
CA LEU A 130 -11.84 -8.17 8.69
C LEU A 130 -11.27 -9.59 8.83
N VAL A 131 -10.13 -9.73 9.49
CA VAL A 131 -9.50 -11.03 9.80
C VAL A 131 -8.98 -10.97 11.24
N PRO A 132 -9.83 -11.28 12.23
CA PRO A 132 -9.42 -11.33 13.63
C PRO A 132 -8.33 -12.38 13.86
N GLU A 133 -7.50 -12.16 14.87
CA GLU A 133 -6.50 -13.13 15.30
C GLU A 133 -7.18 -14.32 15.98
N THR A 134 -7.03 -15.52 15.42
CA THR A 134 -7.57 -16.77 15.97
C THR A 134 -6.49 -17.76 16.38
N GLU A 135 -5.25 -17.48 16.01
CA GLU A 135 -4.08 -18.30 16.27
C GLU A 135 -3.19 -17.61 17.32
N GLN A 136 -2.12 -18.26 17.78
CA GLN A 136 -1.14 -17.62 18.65
C GLN A 136 0.07 -17.16 17.84
N PRO A 137 0.30 -15.84 17.70
CA PRO A 137 1.48 -15.31 17.03
C PRO A 137 2.77 -15.72 17.71
N LYS A 138 3.78 -16.16 16.95
CA LYS A 138 5.11 -16.46 17.50
C LYS A 138 5.79 -15.23 18.11
N THR A 139 5.43 -14.04 17.65
CA THR A 139 5.97 -12.76 18.14
C THR A 139 5.06 -12.07 19.16
N ALA A 140 4.06 -12.77 19.71
CA ALA A 140 3.20 -12.23 20.76
C ALA A 140 4.02 -11.98 22.04
N GLY A 141 4.20 -10.71 22.42
CA GLY A 141 4.83 -10.33 23.69
C GLY A 141 6.34 -10.55 23.81
N GLN A 142 6.98 -11.30 22.91
CA GLN A 142 8.44 -11.50 22.84
C GLN A 142 8.90 -11.51 21.39
N VAL A 143 9.95 -10.75 21.09
CA VAL A 143 10.65 -10.80 19.79
C VAL A 143 11.79 -11.79 19.95
N VAL A 144 11.55 -13.07 19.66
CA VAL A 144 12.58 -14.09 19.59
C VAL A 144 12.79 -14.40 18.12
N MET A 145 13.87 -13.89 17.53
CA MET A 145 14.37 -14.47 16.27
C MET A 145 14.77 -15.91 16.56
N SER A 146 14.49 -16.84 15.66
CA SER A 146 14.94 -18.21 15.81
C SER A 146 16.48 -18.23 15.88
N ALA A 147 17.06 -19.06 16.75
CA ALA A 147 18.51 -19.12 16.95
C ALA A 147 19.27 -19.38 15.64
N ASP A 148 18.68 -20.17 14.74
CA ASP A 148 19.22 -20.53 13.43
C ASP A 148 19.27 -19.33 12.46
N GLU A 149 18.34 -18.38 12.56
CA GLU A 149 18.33 -17.15 11.75
C GLU A 149 19.31 -16.10 12.28
N GLU A 150 19.42 -15.98 13.60
CA GLU A 150 20.46 -15.17 14.21
C GLU A 150 21.87 -15.66 13.84
N GLU A 151 22.09 -16.98 13.78
CA GLU A 151 23.37 -17.55 13.37
C GLU A 151 23.69 -17.28 11.89
N LYS A 152 22.71 -17.42 11.00
CA LYS A 152 22.88 -17.10 9.57
C LYS A 152 23.15 -15.63 9.30
N GLU A 153 22.54 -14.71 10.05
CA GLU A 153 22.85 -13.27 9.93
C GLU A 153 24.20 -12.91 10.55
N LYS A 154 24.60 -13.54 11.67
CA LYS A 154 25.87 -13.26 12.35
C LYS A 154 27.11 -13.76 11.61
N GLN A 155 27.02 -14.81 10.81
CA GLN A 155 28.18 -15.39 10.10
C GLN A 155 28.57 -14.65 8.82
N GLU A 156 27.74 -13.71 8.35
CA GLU A 156 27.98 -13.02 7.09
C GLU A 156 28.63 -11.65 7.33
N ASN A 157 29.70 -11.33 6.59
CA ASN A 157 30.32 -10.01 6.67
C ASN A 157 29.46 -8.93 5.98
N LEU A 158 29.74 -7.66 6.24
CA LEU A 158 29.00 -6.52 5.69
C LEU A 158 28.79 -6.59 4.16
N LEU A 159 29.83 -6.97 3.41
CA LEU A 159 29.76 -7.08 1.95
C LEU A 159 28.82 -8.21 1.52
N GLY A 160 28.85 -9.34 2.23
CA GLY A 160 27.89 -10.43 2.03
C GLY A 160 26.46 -9.98 2.28
N ALA A 161 26.22 -9.23 3.36
CA ALA A 161 24.89 -8.70 3.69
C ALA A 161 24.37 -7.77 2.58
N ILE A 162 25.22 -6.87 2.07
CA ILE A 162 24.89 -5.99 0.93
C ILE A 162 24.60 -6.83 -0.33
N ALA A 163 25.43 -7.81 -0.65
CA ALA A 163 25.27 -8.64 -1.86
C ALA A 163 23.98 -9.47 -1.83
N ARG A 164 23.66 -10.07 -0.68
CA ARG A 164 22.41 -10.79 -0.47
C ARG A 164 21.21 -9.85 -0.58
N GLY A 165 21.22 -8.73 0.14
CA GLY A 165 20.13 -7.74 0.09
C GLY A 165 19.91 -7.18 -1.31
N THR A 166 20.99 -6.94 -2.06
CA THR A 166 20.93 -6.53 -3.49
C THR A 166 20.29 -7.60 -4.36
N THR A 167 20.67 -8.87 -4.20
CA THR A 167 20.13 -9.98 -5.00
C THR A 167 18.64 -10.22 -4.70
N ASP A 168 18.27 -10.21 -3.42
CA ASP A 168 16.88 -10.31 -2.99
C ASP A 168 16.06 -9.14 -3.53
N GLY A 169 16.59 -7.91 -3.44
CA GLY A 169 16.00 -6.70 -3.99
C GLY A 169 15.82 -6.75 -5.51
N LEU A 170 16.78 -7.32 -6.25
CA LEU A 170 16.68 -7.49 -7.71
C LEU A 170 15.56 -8.46 -8.08
N ASN A 171 15.51 -9.63 -7.44
CA ASN A 171 14.45 -10.62 -7.66
C ASN A 171 13.08 -10.03 -7.34
N LEU A 172 12.99 -9.28 -6.24
CA LEU A 172 11.80 -8.53 -5.85
C LEU A 172 11.39 -7.52 -6.93
N ALA A 173 12.31 -6.68 -7.40
CA ALA A 173 12.06 -5.67 -8.41
C ALA A 173 11.57 -6.29 -9.75
N LEU A 174 12.18 -7.39 -10.19
CA LEU A 174 11.76 -8.10 -11.40
C LEU A 174 10.34 -8.68 -11.27
N ASN A 175 10.02 -9.28 -10.12
CA ASN A 175 8.68 -9.78 -9.84
C ASN A 175 7.65 -8.63 -9.84
N ILE A 176 7.96 -7.49 -9.23
CA ILE A 176 7.09 -6.30 -9.24
C ILE A 176 6.83 -5.84 -10.68
N ALA A 177 7.89 -5.71 -11.49
CA ALA A 177 7.78 -5.28 -12.87
C ALA A 177 6.87 -6.21 -13.70
N ALA A 178 7.09 -7.52 -13.60
CA ALA A 178 6.28 -8.52 -14.29
C ALA A 178 4.80 -8.48 -13.87
N MET A 179 4.55 -8.40 -12.56
CA MET A 179 3.18 -8.31 -12.02
C MET A 179 2.47 -7.04 -12.48
N LEU A 180 3.15 -5.88 -12.49
CA LEU A 180 2.58 -4.62 -12.96
C LEU A 180 2.22 -4.67 -14.45
N ILE A 181 3.11 -5.17 -15.30
CA ILE A 181 2.84 -5.32 -16.74
C ILE A 181 1.59 -6.17 -16.95
N SER A 182 1.49 -7.31 -16.27
CA SER A 182 0.35 -8.23 -16.40
C SER A 182 -0.96 -7.60 -15.93
N PHE A 183 -1.00 -7.03 -14.72
CA PHE A 183 -2.22 -6.45 -14.16
C PHE A 183 -2.70 -5.23 -14.95
N LEU A 184 -1.80 -4.32 -15.34
CA LEU A 184 -2.16 -3.14 -16.13
C LEU A 184 -2.66 -3.53 -17.52
N ALA A 185 -2.08 -4.55 -18.16
CA ALA A 185 -2.57 -5.07 -19.44
C ALA A 185 -3.98 -5.68 -19.31
N LEU A 186 -4.25 -6.42 -18.24
CA LEU A 186 -5.59 -6.97 -17.97
C LEU A 186 -6.63 -5.87 -17.72
N ILE A 187 -6.27 -4.84 -16.95
CA ILE A 187 -7.14 -3.68 -16.73
C ILE A 187 -7.41 -2.94 -18.05
N ALA A 188 -6.39 -2.72 -18.88
CA ALA A 188 -6.54 -2.09 -20.18
C ALA A 188 -7.45 -2.91 -21.12
N LEU A 189 -7.30 -4.24 -21.12
CA LEU A 189 -8.19 -5.15 -21.86
C LEU A 189 -9.65 -5.02 -21.39
N LEU A 190 -9.88 -5.02 -20.07
CA LEU A 190 -11.21 -4.85 -19.50
C LEU A 190 -11.82 -3.50 -19.86
N ASN A 191 -11.04 -2.41 -19.79
CA ASN A 191 -11.48 -1.08 -20.22
C ASN A 191 -11.80 -1.06 -21.73
N GLY A 192 -11.04 -1.76 -22.57
CA GLY A 192 -11.33 -1.91 -23.99
C GLY A 192 -12.67 -2.63 -24.24
N ILE A 193 -12.93 -3.72 -23.51
CA ILE A 193 -14.20 -4.46 -23.59
C ILE A 193 -15.37 -3.57 -23.11
N LEU A 194 -15.22 -2.91 -21.96
CA LEU A 194 -16.24 -2.01 -21.41
C LEU A 194 -16.53 -0.82 -22.34
N GLY A 195 -15.49 -0.25 -22.96
CA GLY A 195 -15.64 0.82 -23.94
C GLY A 195 -16.40 0.37 -25.19
N GLY A 196 -16.10 -0.84 -25.70
CA GLY A 196 -16.83 -1.44 -26.82
C GLY A 196 -18.30 -1.70 -26.49
N LEU A 197 -18.58 -2.27 -25.31
CA LEU A 197 -19.95 -2.49 -24.83
C LEU A 197 -20.71 -1.18 -24.61
N HIS A 198 -20.06 -0.17 -24.04
CA HIS A 198 -20.63 1.17 -23.87
C HIS A 198 -21.06 1.77 -25.23
N GLY A 199 -20.17 1.73 -26.23
CA GLY A 199 -20.48 2.23 -27.57
C GLY A 199 -21.66 1.50 -28.22
N TRP A 200 -21.69 0.16 -28.10
CA TRP A 200 -22.79 -0.65 -28.61
C TRP A 200 -24.12 -0.36 -27.90
N LEU A 201 -24.13 -0.32 -26.56
CA LEU A 201 -25.33 -0.04 -25.77
C LEU A 201 -25.84 1.39 -25.96
N ALA A 202 -24.95 2.38 -26.06
CA ALA A 202 -25.30 3.76 -26.33
C ALA A 202 -26.02 3.90 -27.68
N ALA A 203 -25.56 3.18 -28.71
CA ALA A 203 -26.22 3.13 -30.02
C ALA A 203 -27.62 2.49 -29.98
N HIS A 204 -27.89 1.63 -28.99
CA HIS A 204 -29.19 0.98 -28.77
C HIS A 204 -30.05 1.68 -27.70
N GLY A 205 -29.75 2.94 -27.37
CA GLY A 205 -30.57 3.77 -26.48
C GLY A 205 -30.25 3.67 -24.99
N MET A 206 -29.14 3.01 -24.60
CA MET A 206 -28.68 2.91 -23.20
C MET A 206 -27.31 3.60 -23.00
N PRO A 207 -27.26 4.94 -22.94
CA PRO A 207 -26.00 5.70 -22.84
C PRO A 207 -25.34 5.65 -21.45
N TYR A 208 -26.03 5.14 -20.43
CA TYR A 208 -25.59 5.20 -19.03
C TYR A 208 -24.62 4.09 -18.62
N PHE A 209 -24.33 3.12 -19.50
CA PHE A 209 -23.38 2.05 -19.17
C PHE A 209 -21.97 2.63 -18.99
N PRO A 210 -21.21 2.31 -17.95
CA PRO A 210 -19.88 2.89 -17.75
C PRO A 210 -18.86 2.32 -18.74
N SER A 211 -18.03 3.21 -19.31
CA SER A 211 -17.05 2.86 -20.36
C SER A 211 -15.72 2.31 -19.83
N SER A 212 -15.50 2.32 -18.52
CA SER A 212 -14.23 1.90 -17.91
C SER A 212 -14.40 1.54 -16.44
N LEU A 213 -13.45 0.79 -15.88
CA LEU A 213 -13.43 0.40 -14.46
C LEU A 213 -13.37 1.62 -13.53
N GLU A 214 -12.63 2.66 -13.89
CA GLU A 214 -12.53 3.91 -13.14
C GLU A 214 -13.90 4.58 -13.01
N ARG A 215 -14.75 4.53 -14.05
CA ARG A 215 -16.12 5.07 -14.00
C ARG A 215 -17.06 4.21 -13.18
N ILE A 216 -16.93 2.88 -13.25
CA ILE A 216 -17.69 1.95 -12.42
C ILE A 216 -17.41 2.26 -10.95
N PHE A 217 -16.15 2.21 -10.56
CA PHE A 217 -15.75 2.51 -9.19
C PHE A 217 -16.03 3.96 -8.83
N GLY A 218 -15.85 4.91 -9.75
CA GLY A 218 -16.15 6.32 -9.51
C GLY A 218 -17.60 6.57 -9.08
N THR A 219 -18.54 5.90 -9.76
CA THR A 219 -19.96 5.95 -9.40
C THR A 219 -20.23 5.32 -8.03
N VAL A 220 -19.56 4.22 -7.70
CA VAL A 220 -19.67 3.54 -6.40
C VAL A 220 -19.04 4.37 -5.27
N PHE A 221 -17.93 5.07 -5.54
CA PHE A 221 -17.21 5.87 -4.55
C PHE A 221 -17.80 7.27 -4.36
N ALA A 222 -18.65 7.77 -5.26
CA ALA A 222 -19.32 9.05 -5.06
C ALA A 222 -20.16 9.12 -3.75
N PRO A 223 -21.06 8.16 -3.44
CA PRO A 223 -21.75 8.15 -2.16
C PRO A 223 -20.80 7.90 -0.98
N ILE A 224 -19.71 7.16 -1.17
CA ILE A 224 -18.69 6.95 -0.13
C ILE A 224 -17.94 8.26 0.16
N ALA A 225 -17.63 9.06 -0.87
CA ALA A 225 -17.04 10.39 -0.72
C ALA A 225 -17.93 11.29 0.14
N TRP A 226 -19.25 11.21 -0.06
CA TRP A 226 -20.20 11.94 0.79
C TRP A 226 -20.15 11.47 2.25
N VAL A 227 -20.08 10.16 2.50
CA VAL A 227 -19.98 9.59 3.85
C VAL A 227 -18.71 10.04 4.60
N ILE A 228 -17.59 10.21 3.90
CA ILE A 228 -16.34 10.71 4.52
C ILE A 228 -16.31 12.25 4.68
N GLY A 229 -17.41 12.93 4.41
CA GLY A 229 -17.57 14.37 4.68
C GLY A 229 -17.28 15.30 3.51
N VAL A 230 -17.25 14.80 2.27
CA VAL A 230 -17.17 15.62 1.06
C VAL A 230 -18.56 16.22 0.73
N PRO A 231 -18.69 17.52 0.42
CA PRO A 231 -19.93 18.11 -0.08
C PRO A 231 -20.43 17.40 -1.35
N TRP A 232 -21.75 17.23 -1.47
CA TRP A 232 -22.35 16.47 -2.58
C TRP A 232 -21.91 16.96 -3.98
N LYS A 233 -21.73 18.28 -4.15
CA LYS A 233 -21.25 18.88 -5.42
C LYS A 233 -19.89 18.35 -5.88
N ASP A 234 -19.02 17.98 -4.94
CA ASP A 234 -17.65 17.53 -5.21
C ASP A 234 -17.54 16.00 -5.21
N CYS A 235 -18.57 15.29 -4.74
CA CYS A 235 -18.57 13.84 -4.59
C CYS A 235 -18.39 13.10 -5.92
N GLY A 236 -18.88 13.65 -7.03
CA GLY A 236 -18.66 13.07 -8.36
C GLY A 236 -17.17 13.08 -8.76
N ILE A 237 -16.47 14.19 -8.52
CA ILE A 237 -15.04 14.33 -8.82
C ILE A 237 -14.22 13.46 -7.87
N VAL A 238 -14.44 13.57 -6.56
CA VAL A 238 -13.69 12.79 -5.56
C VAL A 238 -13.96 11.29 -5.69
N GLY A 239 -15.21 10.91 -5.98
CA GLY A 239 -15.57 9.52 -6.28
C GLY A 239 -14.79 8.99 -7.46
N ASN A 240 -14.73 9.75 -8.57
CA ASN A 240 -13.93 9.37 -9.73
C ASN A 240 -12.45 9.17 -9.38
N LEU A 241 -11.84 10.09 -8.62
CA LEU A 241 -10.44 9.96 -8.17
C LEU A 241 -10.20 8.69 -7.34
N LEU A 242 -11.11 8.35 -6.43
CA LEU A 242 -11.04 7.11 -5.65
C LEU A 242 -11.19 5.87 -6.54
N GLY A 243 -12.08 5.93 -7.54
CA GLY A 243 -12.24 4.88 -8.54
C GLY A 243 -11.00 4.70 -9.41
N THR A 244 -10.40 5.78 -9.89
CA THR A 244 -9.13 5.78 -10.61
C THR A 244 -8.01 5.20 -9.77
N ARG A 245 -7.93 5.57 -8.48
CA ARG A 245 -6.95 4.98 -7.58
C ARG A 245 -7.11 3.47 -7.48
N MET A 246 -8.32 2.99 -7.20
CA MET A 246 -8.58 1.56 -7.01
C MET A 246 -8.32 0.74 -8.28
N ALA A 247 -8.75 1.25 -9.45
CA ALA A 247 -8.55 0.56 -10.71
C ALA A 247 -7.09 0.60 -11.18
N LEU A 248 -6.47 1.78 -11.16
CA LEU A 248 -5.13 2.00 -11.70
C LEU A 248 -4.10 2.09 -10.57
N ASN A 249 -3.91 3.29 -10.04
CA ASN A 249 -3.05 3.58 -8.89
C ASN A 249 -3.25 5.03 -8.41
N GLU A 250 -2.68 5.31 -7.24
CA GLU A 250 -2.74 6.61 -6.58
C GLU A 250 -1.91 7.68 -7.28
N LEU A 251 -0.81 7.33 -7.96
CA LEU A 251 0.00 8.30 -8.70
C LEU A 251 -0.81 8.97 -9.82
N VAL A 252 -1.59 8.20 -10.57
CA VAL A 252 -2.52 8.72 -11.59
C VAL A 252 -3.65 9.51 -10.93
N ALA A 253 -4.20 9.04 -9.82
CA ALA A 253 -5.24 9.80 -9.12
C ALA A 253 -4.73 11.15 -8.60
N PHE A 254 -3.51 11.23 -8.05
CA PHE A 254 -2.92 12.48 -7.60
C PHE A 254 -2.58 13.45 -8.74
N SER A 255 -2.13 12.93 -9.90
CA SER A 255 -1.89 13.78 -11.07
C SER A 255 -3.18 14.41 -11.61
N LEU A 256 -4.32 13.73 -11.43
CA LEU A 256 -5.65 14.26 -11.74
C LEU A 256 -6.21 15.17 -10.64
N LEU A 257 -5.89 14.92 -9.36
CA LEU A 257 -6.34 15.77 -8.24
C LEU A 257 -5.68 17.15 -8.28
N GLY A 258 -4.37 17.23 -8.54
CA GLY A 258 -3.61 18.48 -8.54
C GLY A 258 -4.28 19.64 -9.30
N PRO A 259 -4.63 19.45 -10.60
CA PRO A 259 -5.34 20.44 -11.40
C PRO A 259 -6.74 20.82 -10.88
N GLN A 260 -7.38 19.98 -10.06
CA GLN A 260 -8.73 20.22 -9.52
C GLN A 260 -8.74 21.19 -8.33
N ARG A 261 -7.57 21.67 -7.87
CA ARG A 261 -7.45 22.58 -6.72
C ARG A 261 -8.27 23.86 -6.86
N ALA A 262 -8.46 24.36 -8.08
CA ALA A 262 -9.25 25.56 -8.35
C ALA A 262 -10.77 25.29 -8.45
N VAL A 263 -11.17 24.02 -8.61
CA VAL A 263 -12.57 23.61 -8.82
C VAL A 263 -13.19 23.07 -7.54
N LEU A 264 -12.45 22.27 -6.78
CA LEU A 264 -12.90 21.67 -5.54
C LEU A 264 -12.90 22.67 -4.38
N ASP A 265 -13.83 22.51 -3.43
CA ASP A 265 -13.70 23.22 -2.16
C ASP A 265 -12.38 22.84 -1.48
N PRO A 266 -11.69 23.78 -0.79
CA PRO A 266 -10.44 23.50 -0.11
C PRO A 266 -10.54 22.31 0.86
N ARG A 267 -11.67 22.19 1.55
CA ARG A 267 -11.99 21.05 2.42
C ARG A 267 -12.04 19.73 1.65
N SER A 268 -12.75 19.68 0.52
CA SER A 268 -12.86 18.50 -0.34
C SER A 268 -11.50 18.08 -0.90
N PHE A 269 -10.68 19.04 -1.31
CA PHE A 269 -9.33 18.78 -1.82
C PHE A 269 -8.45 18.13 -0.74
N THR A 270 -8.52 18.61 0.51
CA THR A 270 -7.79 18.02 1.63
C THR A 270 -8.34 16.64 1.99
N ILE A 271 -9.65 16.44 2.08
CA ILE A 271 -10.25 15.12 2.34
C ILE A 271 -9.83 14.12 1.25
N ALA A 272 -9.89 14.51 -0.03
CA ALA A 272 -9.43 13.69 -1.15
C ALA A 272 -7.94 13.36 -1.03
N THR A 273 -7.10 14.31 -0.60
CA THR A 273 -5.67 14.06 -0.37
C THR A 273 -5.45 12.93 0.62
N PHE A 274 -6.15 12.93 1.77
CA PHE A 274 -6.05 11.87 2.77
C PHE A 274 -6.61 10.54 2.24
N ALA A 275 -7.74 10.58 1.54
CA ALA A 275 -8.41 9.38 1.05
C ALA A 275 -7.61 8.68 -0.07
N LEU A 276 -6.85 9.44 -0.85
CA LEU A 276 -5.99 8.91 -1.92
C LEU A 276 -4.61 8.45 -1.43
N CYS A 277 -4.19 8.85 -0.22
CA CYS A 277 -2.84 8.60 0.31
C CYS A 277 -2.63 7.16 0.77
N GLY A 278 -2.65 6.22 -0.17
CA GLY A 278 -2.36 4.81 0.05
C GLY A 278 -2.27 4.04 -1.25
N PHE A 279 -1.48 2.97 -1.28
CA PHE A 279 -1.28 2.08 -2.42
C PHE A 279 -2.44 1.10 -2.69
N ALA A 280 -3.61 1.25 -2.08
CA ALA A 280 -4.70 0.28 -2.21
C ALA A 280 -5.35 0.31 -3.60
N ASN A 281 -4.91 -0.59 -4.47
CA ASN A 281 -5.38 -0.75 -5.84
C ASN A 281 -5.21 -2.20 -6.33
N LEU A 282 -5.83 -2.53 -7.47
CA LEU A 282 -5.81 -3.89 -8.02
C LEU A 282 -4.38 -4.38 -8.36
N SER A 283 -3.52 -3.50 -8.86
CA SER A 283 -2.13 -3.85 -9.20
C SER A 283 -1.30 -4.16 -7.96
N SER A 284 -1.55 -3.47 -6.84
CA SER A 284 -0.88 -3.70 -5.55
C SER A 284 -1.11 -5.09 -4.99
N ILE A 285 -2.25 -5.73 -5.28
CA ILE A 285 -2.46 -7.14 -4.95
C ILE A 285 -1.40 -8.01 -5.62
N GLY A 286 -1.18 -7.81 -6.92
CA GLY A 286 -0.15 -8.50 -7.67
C GLY A 286 1.26 -8.21 -7.14
N ILE A 287 1.56 -6.94 -6.85
CA ILE A 287 2.84 -6.50 -6.28
C ILE A 287 3.14 -7.21 -4.96
N GLN A 288 2.16 -7.32 -4.05
CA GLN A 288 2.37 -7.99 -2.77
C GLN A 288 2.46 -9.51 -2.89
N ILE A 289 1.65 -10.14 -3.75
CA ILE A 289 1.77 -11.58 -4.02
C ILE A 289 3.15 -11.91 -4.58
N GLY A 290 3.64 -11.11 -5.53
CA GLY A 290 4.97 -11.28 -6.11
C GLY A 290 6.08 -10.97 -5.11
N GLY A 291 5.95 -9.87 -4.37
CA GLY A 291 6.99 -9.37 -3.48
C GLY A 291 7.08 -10.13 -2.16
N ILE A 292 6.00 -10.18 -1.38
CA ILE A 292 5.97 -10.92 -0.12
C ILE A 292 6.09 -12.42 -0.41
N GLY A 293 5.46 -12.90 -1.49
CA GLY A 293 5.57 -14.31 -1.89
C GLY A 293 6.97 -14.73 -2.34
N ALA A 294 7.84 -13.80 -2.77
CA ALA A 294 9.26 -14.09 -3.00
C ALA A 294 10.03 -14.28 -1.68
N LEU A 295 9.63 -13.57 -0.61
CA LEU A 295 10.24 -13.67 0.72
C LEU A 295 9.74 -14.88 1.51
N ALA A 296 8.46 -15.24 1.36
CA ALA A 296 7.82 -16.40 1.99
C ALA A 296 7.03 -17.22 0.94
N PRO A 297 7.70 -18.07 0.15
CA PRO A 297 7.06 -18.85 -0.91
C PRO A 297 5.90 -19.74 -0.43
N ASN A 298 5.98 -20.23 0.81
CA ASN A 298 4.94 -21.03 1.46
C ASN A 298 3.63 -20.24 1.71
N LYS A 299 3.67 -18.91 1.72
CA LYS A 299 2.51 -18.04 1.98
C LYS A 299 1.79 -17.53 0.73
N LYS A 300 2.29 -17.84 -0.49
CA LYS A 300 1.71 -17.35 -1.77
C LYS A 300 0.21 -17.60 -1.91
N ARG A 301 -0.27 -18.78 -1.50
CA ARG A 301 -1.70 -19.13 -1.56
C ARG A 301 -2.54 -18.28 -0.61
N GLU A 302 -2.05 -18.04 0.60
CA GLU A 302 -2.74 -17.21 1.59
C GLU A 302 -2.79 -15.75 1.12
N LEU A 303 -1.65 -15.20 0.65
CA LEU A 303 -1.55 -13.86 0.06
C LEU A 303 -2.59 -13.66 -1.05
N ALA A 304 -2.68 -14.60 -1.99
CA ALA A 304 -3.66 -14.53 -3.08
C ALA A 304 -5.11 -14.54 -2.56
N SER A 305 -5.42 -15.34 -1.54
CA SER A 305 -6.76 -15.41 -0.96
C SER A 305 -7.16 -14.16 -0.16
N LEU A 306 -6.17 -13.43 0.37
CA LEU A 306 -6.39 -12.23 1.18
C LEU A 306 -6.33 -10.94 0.35
N GLY A 307 -5.74 -10.95 -0.84
CA GLY A 307 -5.44 -9.75 -1.63
C GLY A 307 -6.57 -8.72 -1.75
N VAL A 308 -7.76 -9.15 -2.19
CA VAL A 308 -8.92 -8.24 -2.32
C VAL A 308 -9.35 -7.71 -0.94
N ARG A 309 -9.35 -8.57 0.08
CA ARG A 309 -9.73 -8.18 1.44
C ARG A 309 -8.74 -7.16 2.01
N ALA A 310 -7.43 -7.36 1.81
CA ALA A 310 -6.37 -6.44 2.23
C ALA A 310 -6.46 -5.09 1.51
N MET A 311 -6.76 -5.09 0.21
CA MET A 311 -6.99 -3.87 -0.56
C MET A 311 -8.19 -3.07 -0.03
N MET A 312 -9.30 -3.75 0.28
CA MET A 312 -10.47 -3.12 0.87
C MET A 312 -10.16 -2.56 2.27
N ALA A 313 -9.46 -3.32 3.11
CA ALA A 313 -9.04 -2.86 4.44
C ALA A 313 -8.13 -1.62 4.35
N GLY A 314 -7.17 -1.61 3.43
CA GLY A 314 -6.28 -0.47 3.24
C GLY A 314 -7.04 0.76 2.74
N THR A 315 -7.99 0.56 1.81
CA THR A 315 -8.89 1.62 1.36
C THR A 315 -9.71 2.20 2.50
N MET A 316 -10.32 1.35 3.34
CA MET A 316 -11.11 1.80 4.49
C MET A 316 -10.24 2.53 5.52
N ALA A 317 -8.99 2.09 5.74
CA ALA A 317 -8.06 2.79 6.62
C ALA A 317 -7.77 4.22 6.12
N ASN A 318 -7.54 4.41 4.81
CA ASN A 318 -7.40 5.76 4.23
C ASN A 318 -8.67 6.60 4.37
N LEU A 319 -9.84 5.99 4.14
CA LEU A 319 -11.13 6.67 4.26
C LEU A 319 -11.41 7.11 5.72
N ILE A 320 -11.04 6.31 6.72
CA ILE A 320 -11.13 6.70 8.13
C ILE A 320 -10.25 7.91 8.42
N SER A 321 -8.97 7.88 7.98
CA SER A 321 -8.06 9.03 8.12
C SER A 321 -8.63 10.29 7.45
N ALA A 322 -9.24 10.14 6.28
CA ALA A 322 -9.88 11.23 5.55
C ALA A 322 -11.11 11.80 6.27
N SER A 323 -11.95 10.95 6.85
CA SER A 323 -13.08 11.38 7.67
C SER A 323 -12.63 12.15 8.90
N ILE A 324 -11.58 11.67 9.59
CA ILE A 324 -11.02 12.38 10.75
C ILE A 324 -10.47 13.75 10.33
N ALA A 325 -9.74 13.83 9.22
CA ALA A 325 -9.29 15.10 8.67
C ALA A 325 -10.47 16.03 8.36
N GLY A 326 -11.52 15.52 7.71
CA GLY A 326 -12.74 16.27 7.41
C GLY A 326 -13.49 16.76 8.65
N MET A 327 -13.42 16.07 9.78
CA MET A 327 -14.00 16.53 11.05
C MET A 327 -13.22 17.68 11.70
N LEU A 328 -11.91 17.76 11.45
CA LEU A 328 -11.01 18.73 12.07
C LEU A 328 -10.76 19.99 11.21
N LEU A 329 -11.41 20.08 10.03
CA LEU A 329 -11.31 21.17 9.05
C LEU A 329 -12.63 21.90 8.88
#